data_AF-A0A951JI92-F1
#
_entry.id   AF-A0A951JI92-F1
#
_cell.length_a   1.000
_cell.length_b   1.000
_cell.length_c   1.000
_cell.angle_alpha   90.00
_cell.angle_beta   90.00
_cell.angle_gamma   90.00
#
_symmetry.space_group_name_H-M   'P 1'
#
loop_
_entity.id
_entity.type
_entity.pdbx_description
1 polymer ?
#
loop_
_entity_poly.entity_id
_entity_poly.type
_entity_poly.pdbx_seq_one_letter_code
_entity_poly.pdbx_strand_id
1 'polypeptide(L)'
;MPLPLGRSVPGPAVDLAQFQAQVRAGNFHVYVTRALTCIQRLRECRPREAREYARRAVLSLQEGDYAHTVKMPDGQLMDVYGKVIEEDGWYLKIEISMHDGQPGIVSCHPAAHDLATRSGVVRASTRRFQ
;
A
#
# COMPACT_ATOMS: atom_id res chain seq x y z
N MET A 1 -32.91 0.18 -2.41
CA MET A 1 -32.22 -1.07 -2.03
C MET A 1 -30.72 -0.82 -2.05
N PRO A 2 -29.99 -1.03 -0.95
CA PRO A 2 -28.53 -0.88 -0.98
C PRO A 2 -27.90 -2.08 -1.71
N LEU A 3 -26.90 -1.81 -2.54
CA LEU A 3 -26.10 -2.85 -3.21
C LEU A 3 -25.28 -3.63 -2.18
N PRO A 4 -25.04 -4.94 -2.38
CA PRO A 4 -24.25 -5.73 -1.44
C PRO A 4 -22.80 -5.22 -1.38
N LEU A 5 -22.30 -5.00 -0.17
CA LEU A 5 -20.89 -4.79 0.11
C LEU A 5 -20.10 -6.01 -0.37
N GLY A 6 -19.01 -5.76 -1.11
CA GLY A 6 -18.02 -6.79 -1.46
C GLY A 6 -18.30 -7.57 -2.74
N ARG A 7 -18.21 -6.93 -3.91
CA ARG A 7 -17.77 -7.64 -5.12
C ARG A 7 -16.31 -7.29 -5.34
N SER A 8 -15.42 -8.29 -5.23
CA SER A 8 -14.03 -8.15 -5.63
C SER A 8 -13.99 -7.78 -7.11
N VAL A 9 -13.30 -6.69 -7.45
CA VAL A 9 -12.93 -6.41 -8.83
C VAL A 9 -11.86 -7.44 -9.23
N PRO A 10 -11.97 -8.13 -10.37
CA PRO A 10 -10.98 -9.13 -10.77
C PRO A 10 -9.67 -8.44 -11.14
N GLY A 11 -8.68 -8.51 -10.24
CA GLY A 11 -7.35 -7.96 -10.44
C GLY A 11 -7.21 -6.48 -10.04
N PRO A 12 -5.98 -5.94 -10.14
CA PRO A 12 -5.69 -4.57 -9.73
C PRO A 12 -6.48 -3.56 -10.56
N ALA A 13 -7.04 -2.57 -9.88
CA ALA A 13 -7.68 -1.41 -10.50
C ALA A 13 -6.66 -0.41 -11.05
N VAL A 14 -5.42 -0.47 -10.59
CA VAL A 14 -4.32 0.41 -10.97
C VAL A 14 -3.27 -0.40 -11.74
N ASP A 15 -2.89 0.09 -12.92
CA ASP A 15 -1.71 -0.40 -13.62
C ASP A 15 -0.46 -0.05 -12.79
N LEU A 16 0.17 -1.07 -12.20
CA LEU A 16 1.30 -0.90 -11.29
C LEU A 16 2.50 -0.24 -11.99
N ALA A 17 2.77 -0.60 -13.25
CA ALA A 17 3.91 -0.06 -14.00
C ALA A 17 3.70 1.43 -14.28
N GLN A 18 2.49 1.81 -14.72
CA GLN A 18 2.10 3.20 -14.93
C GLN A 18 2.16 3.99 -13.61
N PHE A 19 1.66 3.43 -12.51
CA PHE A 19 1.71 4.07 -11.19
C PHE A 19 3.15 4.32 -10.75
N GLN A 20 4.03 3.31 -10.85
CA GLN A 20 5.44 3.44 -10.53
C GLN A 20 6.14 4.48 -11.42
N ALA A 21 5.79 4.59 -12.70
CA ALA A 21 6.32 5.62 -13.58
C ALA A 21 5.99 7.04 -13.07
N GLN A 22 4.75 7.28 -12.63
CA GLN A 22 4.36 8.56 -12.04
C GLN A 22 5.07 8.84 -10.71
N VAL A 23 5.27 7.81 -9.87
CA VAL A 23 6.01 7.93 -8.61
C VAL A 23 7.50 8.23 -8.85
N ARG A 24 8.11 7.67 -9.90
CA ARG A 24 9.47 8.03 -10.33
C ARG A 24 9.55 9.49 -10.79
N ALA A 25 8.56 9.95 -11.55
CA ALA A 25 8.44 11.33 -12.02
C ALA A 25 8.12 12.34 -10.90
N GLY A 26 7.78 11.89 -9.69
CA GLY A 26 7.39 12.77 -8.58
C GLY A 26 5.94 13.24 -8.63
N ASN A 27 5.14 12.73 -9.58
CA ASN A 27 3.75 13.09 -9.79
C ASN A 27 2.82 12.26 -8.90
N PHE A 28 3.03 12.24 -7.59
CA PHE A 28 2.24 11.40 -6.67
C PHE A 28 2.05 12.08 -5.31
N HIS A 29 1.04 11.65 -4.57
CA HIS A 29 0.80 12.08 -3.20
C HIS A 29 1.02 10.93 -2.21
N VAL A 30 1.59 11.24 -1.03
CA VAL A 30 1.58 10.34 0.13
C VAL A 30 0.66 10.95 1.17
N TYR A 31 -0.48 10.32 1.40
CA TYR A 31 -1.45 10.82 2.37
C TYR A 31 -0.84 10.77 3.78
N VAL A 32 -1.05 11.84 4.55
CA VAL A 32 -0.65 11.87 5.96
C VAL A 32 -1.67 11.08 6.75
N THR A 33 -1.36 9.82 7.00
CA THR A 33 -2.23 8.89 7.73
C THR A 33 -1.50 8.32 8.95
N ARG A 34 -2.25 7.63 9.83
CA ARG A 34 -1.67 6.85 10.92
C ARG A 34 -0.62 5.84 10.43
N ALA A 35 -0.76 5.32 9.22
CA ALA A 35 0.21 4.41 8.60
C ALA A 35 1.59 5.07 8.43
N LEU A 36 1.63 6.33 8.00
CA LEU A 36 2.88 7.08 7.88
C LEU A 36 3.53 7.35 9.26
N THR A 37 2.73 7.52 10.31
CA THR A 37 3.22 7.63 11.68
C THR A 37 3.81 6.31 12.18
N CYS A 38 3.25 5.16 11.79
CA CYS A 38 3.85 3.85 12.07
C CYS A 38 5.26 3.77 11.49
N ILE A 39 5.47 4.29 10.27
CA ILE A 39 6.80 4.31 9.66
C ILE A 39 7.79 5.10 10.53
N GLN A 40 7.40 6.31 10.91
CA GLN A 40 8.23 7.22 11.72
C GLN A 40 8.64 6.60 13.05
N ARG A 41 7.71 5.93 13.74
CA ARG A 41 7.97 5.32 15.05
C ARG A 41 8.92 4.13 14.95
N LEU A 42 8.69 3.24 13.99
CA LEU A 42 9.48 2.01 13.85
C LEU A 42 10.88 2.24 13.30
N ARG A 43 11.08 3.33 12.55
CA ARG A 43 12.38 3.73 12.00
C ARG A 43 13.03 4.87 12.74
N GLU A 44 12.37 5.41 13.77
CA GLU A 44 12.81 6.62 14.49
C GLU A 44 13.18 7.77 13.54
N CYS A 45 12.38 7.95 12.49
CA CYS A 45 12.70 8.85 11.38
C CYS A 45 11.75 10.04 11.28
N ARG A 46 12.18 11.08 10.56
CA ARG A 46 11.38 12.27 10.29
C ARG A 46 10.25 11.97 9.29
N PRO A 47 9.18 12.80 9.24
CA PRO A 47 8.10 12.64 8.28
C PRO A 47 8.56 12.56 6.81
N ARG A 48 9.59 13.33 6.43
CA ARG A 48 10.16 13.30 5.08
C ARG A 48 10.77 11.94 4.74
N GLU A 49 11.48 11.34 5.68
CA GLU A 49 12.12 10.04 5.52
C GLU A 49 11.07 8.93 5.45
N ALA A 50 9.99 9.03 6.23
CA ALA A 50 8.87 8.10 6.15
C ALA A 50 8.15 8.14 4.79
N ARG A 51 8.00 9.32 4.19
CA ARG A 51 7.43 9.45 2.83
C ARG A 51 8.35 8.84 1.78
N GLU A 52 9.66 9.08 1.91
CA GLU A 52 10.65 8.47 1.02
C GLU A 52 10.68 6.94 1.18
N TYR A 53 10.50 6.44 2.40
CA TYR A 53 10.34 5.00 2.66
C TYR A 53 9.11 4.44 1.92
N ALA A 54 7.95 5.08 2.05
CA ALA A 54 6.73 4.67 1.35
C ALA A 54 6.90 4.70 -0.18
N ARG A 55 7.59 5.73 -0.69
CA ARG A 55 7.94 5.83 -2.12
C ARG A 55 8.79 4.65 -2.57
N ARG A 56 9.89 4.34 -1.86
CA ARG A 56 10.77 3.22 -2.19
C ARG A 56 10.05 1.88 -2.13
N ALA A 57 9.20 1.69 -1.13
CA ALA A 57 8.36 0.51 -1.00
C ALA A 57 7.49 0.29 -2.25
N VAL A 58 6.77 1.33 -2.70
CA VAL A 58 5.98 1.29 -3.94
C VAL A 58 6.82 0.98 -5.17
N LEU A 59 7.98 1.64 -5.31
CA LEU A 59 8.88 1.44 -6.45
C LEU A 59 9.47 0.02 -6.49
N SER A 60 9.45 -0.69 -5.38
CA SER A 60 9.90 -2.08 -5.29
C SER A 60 8.79 -3.11 -5.56
N LEU A 61 7.51 -2.71 -5.58
CA LEU A 61 6.39 -3.62 -5.82
C LEU A 61 6.52 -4.36 -7.15
N GLN A 62 6.07 -5.61 -7.14
CA GLN A 62 5.95 -6.48 -8.31
C GLN A 62 4.50 -6.94 -8.46
N GLU A 63 4.11 -7.45 -9.64
CA GLU A 63 2.75 -7.94 -9.87
C GLU A 63 2.35 -9.05 -8.89
N GLY A 64 3.32 -9.87 -8.47
CA GLY A 64 3.15 -10.93 -7.48
C GLY A 64 2.79 -10.43 -6.07
N ASP A 65 3.09 -9.17 -5.76
CA ASP A 65 2.79 -8.55 -4.48
C ASP A 65 1.31 -8.14 -4.37
N TYR A 66 0.54 -8.16 -5.47
CA TYR A 66 -0.88 -7.83 -5.45
C TYR A 66 -1.68 -8.83 -4.58
N ALA A 67 -2.51 -8.30 -3.68
CA ALA A 67 -3.40 -9.09 -2.83
C ALA A 67 -4.85 -9.02 -3.32
N HIS A 68 -5.45 -7.83 -3.27
CA HIS A 68 -6.84 -7.61 -3.65
C HIS A 68 -7.12 -6.12 -3.84
N THR A 69 -8.27 -5.79 -4.41
CA THR A 69 -8.77 -4.42 -4.54
C THR A 69 -9.92 -4.21 -3.56
N VAL A 70 -9.87 -3.14 -2.78
CA VAL A 70 -10.96 -2.70 -1.90
C VAL A 70 -11.75 -1.57 -2.55
N LYS A 71 -13.07 -1.57 -2.35
CA LYS A 71 -13.95 -0.47 -2.75
C LYS A 71 -14.32 0.34 -1.52
N MET A 72 -13.95 1.62 -1.52
CA MET A 72 -14.24 2.56 -0.46
C MET A 72 -15.71 3.02 -0.50
N PRO A 73 -16.25 3.60 0.60
CA PRO A 73 -17.66 4.02 0.67
C PRO A 73 -18.06 5.05 -0.40
N ASP A 74 -17.12 5.90 -0.84
CA ASP A 74 -17.29 6.88 -1.91
C ASP A 74 -17.22 6.27 -3.33
N GLY A 75 -16.97 4.96 -3.42
CA GLY A 75 -16.84 4.22 -4.67
C GLY A 75 -15.42 4.13 -5.21
N GLN A 76 -14.44 4.79 -4.60
CA GLN A 76 -13.05 4.72 -5.00
C GLN A 76 -12.50 3.29 -4.86
N LEU A 77 -11.69 2.86 -5.83
CA LEU A 77 -10.98 1.58 -5.77
C LEU A 77 -9.55 1.81 -5.28
N MET A 78 -9.11 0.98 -4.34
CA MET A 78 -7.74 0.98 -3.84
C MET A 78 -7.16 -0.42 -3.95
N ASP A 79 -5.99 -0.53 -4.57
CA ASP A 79 -5.30 -1.81 -4.66
C ASP A 79 -4.43 -2.01 -3.44
N VAL A 80 -4.54 -3.20 -2.85
CA VAL A 80 -3.77 -3.65 -1.70
C VAL A 80 -2.64 -4.54 -2.19
N TYR A 81 -1.42 -4.18 -1.82
CA TYR A 81 -0.23 -4.98 -2.04
C TYR A 81 0.38 -5.44 -0.72
N GLY A 82 0.96 -6.63 -0.74
CA GLY A 82 1.76 -7.23 0.30
C GLY A 82 3.19 -7.42 -0.17
N LYS A 83 4.18 -6.87 0.55
CA LYS A 83 5.60 -7.06 0.19
C LYS A 83 6.46 -7.26 1.42
N VAL A 84 7.51 -8.07 1.34
CA VAL A 84 8.58 -8.15 2.34
C VAL A 84 9.70 -7.17 1.97
N ILE A 85 10.09 -6.29 2.89
CA ILE A 85 11.22 -5.36 2.72
C ILE A 85 12.23 -5.52 3.86
N GLU A 86 13.52 -5.62 3.49
CA GLU A 86 14.71 -5.66 4.38
C GLU A 86 14.74 -6.82 5.40
N GLU A 87 14.31 -8.02 4.98
CA GLU A 87 14.40 -9.32 5.71
C GLU A 87 13.79 -9.40 7.12
N ASP A 88 13.49 -8.29 7.79
CA ASP A 88 13.15 -8.28 9.22
C ASP A 88 12.26 -7.10 9.67
N GLY A 89 11.58 -6.43 8.75
CA GLY A 89 10.87 -5.20 9.13
C GLY A 89 9.50 -4.91 8.54
N TRP A 90 9.17 -5.31 7.32
CA TRP A 90 8.02 -4.63 6.68
C TRP A 90 7.37 -5.54 5.67
N TYR A 91 6.58 -6.48 6.18
CA TYR A 91 5.40 -6.95 5.47
C TYR A 91 4.50 -5.75 5.23
N LEU A 92 4.59 -5.06 4.10
CA LEU A 92 3.84 -3.82 3.92
C LEU A 92 2.47 -4.11 3.37
N LYS A 93 1.44 -3.57 4.02
CA LYS A 93 0.19 -3.29 3.33
C LYS A 93 0.35 -1.93 2.65
N ILE A 94 0.31 -1.94 1.33
CA ILE A 94 0.34 -0.71 0.53
C ILE A 94 -1.00 -0.55 -0.17
N GLU A 95 -1.66 0.58 0.07
CA GLU A 95 -2.89 0.96 -0.59
C GLU A 95 -2.59 2.06 -1.60
N ILE A 96 -2.85 1.79 -2.87
CA ILE A 96 -2.66 2.77 -3.95
C ILE A 96 -3.98 3.06 -4.67
N SER A 97 -4.12 4.28 -5.14
CA SER A 97 -5.32 4.72 -5.86
C SER A 97 -5.01 5.77 -6.92
N MET A 98 -5.86 5.87 -7.93
CA MET A 98 -5.91 6.99 -8.86
C MET A 98 -7.16 7.84 -8.53
N HIS A 99 -7.00 8.94 -7.80
CA HIS A 99 -8.09 9.89 -7.53
C HIS A 99 -7.90 11.13 -8.40
N ASP A 100 -8.92 11.53 -9.18
CA ASP A 100 -8.84 12.65 -10.14
C ASP A 100 -7.62 12.56 -11.08
N GLY A 101 -7.21 11.34 -11.44
CA GLY A 101 -6.04 11.09 -12.28
C GLY A 101 -4.68 11.22 -11.56
N GLN A 102 -4.65 11.50 -10.25
CA GLN A 102 -3.43 11.56 -9.46
C GLN A 102 -3.17 10.24 -8.71
N PRO A 103 -1.95 9.69 -8.81
CA PRO A 103 -1.56 8.52 -8.05
C PRO A 103 -1.29 8.88 -6.59
N GLY A 104 -1.93 8.14 -5.69
CA GLY A 104 -1.82 8.32 -4.25
C GLY A 104 -1.35 7.05 -3.56
N ILE A 105 -0.40 7.18 -2.64
CA ILE A 105 -0.08 6.18 -1.61
C ILE A 105 -0.91 6.52 -0.38
N VAL A 106 -1.98 5.77 -0.16
CA VAL A 106 -2.96 5.99 0.90
C VAL A 106 -2.42 5.47 2.23
N SER A 107 -1.81 4.28 2.19
CA SER A 107 -1.35 3.58 3.38
C SER A 107 -0.07 2.81 3.08
N CYS A 108 0.88 2.85 4.02
CA CYS A 108 2.11 2.05 3.99
C CYS A 108 2.53 1.78 5.44
N HIS A 109 2.34 0.55 5.91
CA HIS A 109 2.67 0.13 7.28
C HIS A 109 2.94 -1.38 7.34
N PRO A 110 3.61 -1.87 8.39
CA PRO A 110 3.74 -3.31 8.60
C PRO A 110 2.39 -4.00 8.75
N ALA A 111 2.29 -5.24 8.25
CA ALA A 111 1.07 -5.98 8.13
C ALA A 111 0.61 -6.43 9.51
N ALA A 112 -0.63 -6.10 9.87
CA ALA A 112 -1.21 -6.52 11.15
C ALA A 112 -1.67 -7.99 11.14
N HIS A 113 -1.87 -8.56 9.96
CA HIS A 113 -2.32 -9.92 9.71
C HIS A 113 -1.64 -10.48 8.47
N ASP A 114 -1.63 -11.80 8.33
CA ASP A 114 -1.18 -12.48 7.11
C ASP A 114 -1.99 -11.98 5.91
N LEU A 115 -1.29 -11.61 4.85
CA LEU A 115 -1.86 -11.09 3.62
C LEU A 115 -1.57 -12.07 2.48
N ALA A 116 -2.63 -12.65 1.92
CA ALA A 116 -2.51 -13.50 0.73
C ALA A 116 -2.30 -12.62 -0.51
N THR A 117 -1.18 -12.83 -1.20
CA THR A 117 -0.82 -12.20 -2.46
C THR A 117 -0.78 -13.24 -3.58
N ARG A 118 -0.61 -12.78 -4.83
CA ARG A 118 -0.45 -13.65 -6.00
C ARG A 118 0.77 -14.57 -5.89
N SER A 119 1.83 -14.14 -5.22
CA SER A 119 3.06 -14.92 -5.03
C SER A 119 3.12 -15.73 -3.73
N GLY A 120 2.09 -15.68 -2.89
CA GLY A 120 2.03 -16.45 -1.64
C GLY A 120 1.55 -15.61 -0.46
N VAL A 121 1.93 -16.01 0.75
CA VAL A 121 1.49 -15.33 1.98
C VAL A 121 2.59 -14.43 2.52
N VAL A 122 2.29 -13.15 2.62
CA VAL A 122 3.06 -12.12 3.32
C VAL A 122 2.62 -12.16 4.78
N ARG A 123 3.45 -12.70 5.67
CA ARG A 123 3.09 -12.92 7.08
C ARG A 123 2.83 -11.62 7.83
N ALA A 124 2.09 -11.69 8.94
CA ALA A 124 1.95 -10.57 9.85
C ALA A 124 3.33 -10.15 10.40
N SER A 125 3.53 -8.84 10.59
CA SER A 125 4.70 -8.30 11.27
C SER A 125 4.71 -8.75 12.73
N THR A 126 5.87 -9.25 13.18
CA THR A 126 6.12 -9.61 14.58
C THR A 126 6.37 -8.37 15.45
N ARG A 127 6.75 -7.24 14.84
CA ARG A 127 6.85 -5.95 15.52
C ARG A 127 5.44 -5.40 15.75
N ARG A 128 4.95 -5.55 16.99
CA ARG A 128 3.63 -5.07 17.40
C ARG A 128 3.63 -3.56 17.59
N PHE A 129 2.58 -2.91 17.08
CA PHE A 129 2.26 -1.52 17.38
C PHE A 129 1.66 -1.46 18.79
N GLN A 130 2.35 -0.83 19.74
CA GLN A 130 1.75 -0.37 21.00
C GLN A 130 1.39 1.11 20.88
#